data_AF-A0A967WXN3-F1
#
_entry.id   AF-A0A967WXN3-F1
#
_cell.length_a   1.000
_cell.length_b   1.000
_cell.length_c   1.000
_cell.angle_alpha   90.00
_cell.angle_beta   90.00
_cell.angle_gamma   90.00
#
_symmetry.space_group_name_H-M   'P 1'
#
loop_
_entity.id
_entity.type
_entity.pdbx_description
1 polymer ?
#
loop_
_entity_poly.entity_id
_entity_poly.type
_entity_poly.pdbx_seq_one_letter_code
_entity_poly.pdbx_strand_id
1 'polypeptide(L)' 'EIMIPVGKARTSFLDVRDIGAVAAKVLSEPGHENRAYQLTGGEALDYYQVAELFSQEL' A
#
# COMPACT_ATOMS: atom_id res chain seq x y z
N GLU A 1 -1.06 -12.65 -16.10
CA GLU A 1 -0.47 -11.35 -16.52
C GLU A 1 -1.36 -10.21 -16.05
N ILE A 2 -0.79 -9.10 -15.58
CA ILE A 2 -1.51 -7.88 -15.16
C ILE A 2 -1.18 -6.77 -16.16
N MET A 3 -2.19 -6.22 -16.85
CA MET A 3 -2.00 -5.25 -17.93
C MET A 3 -2.55 -3.87 -17.54
N ILE A 4 -1.66 -2.93 -17.25
CA ILE A 4 -1.99 -1.53 -16.93
C ILE A 4 -1.06 -0.60 -17.73
N PRO A 5 -1.55 0.47 -18.39
CA PRO A 5 -0.76 1.31 -19.29
C PRO A 5 0.15 2.31 -18.55
N VAL A 6 0.99 1.80 -17.65
CA VAL A 6 1.88 2.59 -16.78
C VAL A 6 3.36 2.24 -16.94
N GLY A 7 3.71 1.44 -17.96
CA GLY A 7 5.08 1.03 -18.23
C GLY A 7 5.69 0.27 -17.05
N LYS A 8 6.80 0.80 -16.51
CA LYS A 8 7.48 0.26 -15.32
C LYS A 8 7.32 1.16 -14.09
N ALA A 9 6.20 1.89 -14.00
CA ALA A 9 5.89 2.67 -12.82
C ALA A 9 5.87 1.76 -11.59
N ARG A 10 6.52 2.21 -10.52
CA ARG A 10 6.54 1.51 -9.24
C ARG A 10 5.44 2.06 -8.36
N THR A 11 4.68 1.18 -7.73
CA THR A 11 3.58 1.50 -6.82
C THR A 11 3.85 0.84 -5.47
N SER A 12 3.80 1.62 -4.40
CA SER A 12 3.82 1.10 -3.04
C SER A 12 2.42 0.64 -2.66
N PHE A 13 2.17 -0.66 -2.77
CA PHE A 13 0.88 -1.27 -2.45
C PHE A 13 0.71 -1.38 -0.93
N LEU A 14 -0.41 -0.89 -0.40
CA LEU A 14 -0.73 -0.95 1.02
C LEU A 14 -2.00 -1.76 1.23
N ASP A 15 -2.02 -2.63 2.25
CA ASP A 15 -3.21 -3.37 2.64
C ASP A 15 -4.23 -2.43 3.30
N VAL A 16 -5.50 -2.59 2.93
CA VAL A 16 -6.60 -1.77 3.48
C VAL A 16 -6.78 -1.98 4.99
N ARG A 17 -6.39 -3.13 5.54
CA ARG A 17 -6.43 -3.43 6.98
C ARG A 17 -5.41 -2.58 7.75
N ASP A 18 -4.25 -2.34 7.16
CA ASP A 18 -3.22 -1.49 7.77
C ASP A 18 -3.68 -0.02 7.80
N ILE A 19 -4.34 0.44 6.74
CA ILE A 19 -4.99 1.76 6.72
C ILE A 19 -6.01 1.86 7.86
N GLY A 20 -6.86 0.85 8.00
CA GLY A 20 -7.86 0.79 9.07
C GLY A 20 -7.24 0.81 10.47
N ALA A 21 -6.17 0.06 10.68
CA ALA A 21 -5.45 0.02 11.96
C ALA A 21 -4.86 1.40 12.31
N VAL A 22 -4.22 2.08 11.35
CA VAL A 22 -3.69 3.43 11.56
C VAL A 22 -4.81 4.43 11.82
N ALA A 23 -5.90 4.38 11.05
CA ALA A 23 -7.04 5.26 11.24
C ALA A 23 -7.68 5.09 12.64
N ALA A 24 -7.87 3.84 13.08
CA ALA A 24 -8.40 3.55 14.42
C ALA A 24 -7.52 4.14 15.52
N LYS A 25 -6.19 4.02 15.39
CA LYS A 25 -5.24 4.61 16.32
C LYS A 25 -5.33 6.14 16.34
N VAL A 26 -5.25 6.75 15.16
CA VAL A 26 -5.29 8.21 15.01
C VAL A 26 -6.58 8.83 15.56
N LEU A 27 -7.71 8.14 15.39
CA LEU A 27 -9.01 8.61 15.87
C LEU A 27 -9.25 8.37 17.36
N SER A 28 -8.53 7.44 17.98
CA SER A 28 -8.76 7.02 19.38
C SER A 28 -7.70 7.53 20.36
N GLU A 29 -6.57 8.03 19.88
CA GLU A 29 -5.46 8.54 20.69
C GLU A 29 -5.30 10.06 20.51
N PRO A 30 -4.95 10.81 21.57
CA PRO A 30 -4.64 12.23 21.45
C PRO A 30 -3.27 12.48 20.80
N GLY A 31 -3.03 13.68 20.27
CA GLY A 31 -1.72 14.11 19.75
C GLY A 31 -1.55 14.00 18.23
N HIS A 32 -2.62 13.64 17.52
CA HIS A 32 -2.66 13.56 16.05
C HIS A 32 -3.29 14.79 15.39
N GLU A 33 -3.65 15.82 16.16
CA GLU A 33 -4.28 17.04 15.67
C GLU A 33 -3.33 17.80 14.73
N ASN A 34 -3.87 18.27 13.60
CA ASN A 34 -3.11 18.99 12.57
C ASN A 34 -1.87 18.22 12.06
N ARG A 35 -1.93 16.88 12.04
CA ARG A 35 -0.90 16.01 11.47
C ARG A 35 -1.38 15.39 10.17
N ALA A 36 -0.44 15.23 9.23
CA ALA A 36 -0.62 14.45 8.03
C ALA A 36 0.38 13.28 8.05
N TYR A 37 -0.11 12.07 7.81
CA TYR A 37 0.70 10.86 7.74
C TYR A 37 0.66 10.30 6.33
N GLN A 38 1.83 10.11 5.73
CA GLN A 38 1.94 9.38 4.48
C GLN A 38 2.02 7.88 4.80
N LEU A 39 1.02 7.12 4.35
CA LEU A 39 0.98 5.67 4.50
C LEU A 39 1.35 5.02 3.17
N THR A 40 2.34 4.14 3.19
CA THR A 40 2.83 3.41 2.02
C THR A 40 3.10 1.96 2.38
N GLY A 41 2.98 1.05 1.42
CA GLY A 41 3.48 -0.31 1.54
C GLY A 41 4.98 -0.38 1.84
N GLY A 42 5.42 -1.52 2.38
CA GLY A 42 6.83 -1.78 2.69
C GLY A 42 7.75 -1.84 1.47
N GLU A 43 7.20 -2.11 0.28
CA GLU A 43 7.95 -2.17 -0.97
C GLU A 43 7.19 -1.47 -2.10
N ALA A 44 7.93 -0.80 -2.99
CA ALA A 44 7.40 -0.26 -4.23
C ALA A 44 7.64 -1.26 -5.36
N LEU A 45 6.58 -1.83 -5.92
CA LEU A 45 6.65 -2.87 -6.95
C LEU A 45 6.17 -2.35 -8.30
N ASP A 46 6.76 -2.82 -9.39
CA ASP A 46 6.12 -2.71 -10.71
C ASP A 46 5.11 -3.85 -10.93
N TYR A 47 4.23 -3.69 -11.93
CA TYR A 47 3.15 -4.65 -12.17
C TYR A 47 3.63 -6.01 -12.70
N TYR A 48 4.86 -6.11 -13.21
CA TYR A 48 5.45 -7.40 -13.58
C TYR A 48 5.83 -8.18 -12.32
N GLN A 49 6.44 -7.51 -11.33
CA GLN A 49 6.75 -8.11 -10.04
C GLN A 49 5.48 -8.54 -9.29
N VAL A 50 4.41 -7.73 -9.33
CA VAL A 50 3.12 -8.11 -8.73
C VAL A 50 2.54 -9.36 -9.39
N ALA A 51 2.57 -9.44 -10.72
CA ALA A 51 2.06 -10.61 -11.44
C ALA A 51 2.86 -11.89 -11.13
N GLU A 52 4.17 -11.76 -10.98
CA GLU A 52 5.06 -12.87 -10.56
C GLU A 52 4.71 -13.35 -9.15
N LEU A 53 4.59 -12.43 -8.18
CA LEU A 53 4.19 -12.76 -6.80
C LEU A 53 2.86 -13.53 -6.76
N PHE A 54 1.85 -13.04 -7.48
CA PHE A 54 0.56 -13.74 -7.54
C PHE A 54 0.67 -15.13 -8.16
N SER A 55 1.57 -15.34 -9.10
CA SER A 55 1.77 -16.64 -9.74
C SER A 55 2.49 -17.65 -8.85
N GLN A 56 3.27 -17.19 -7.87
CA GLN A 56 3.99 -18.04 -6.91
C GLN A 56 3.09 -18.53 -5.75
N GLU A 57 2.04 -17.78 -5.45
CA GLU A 57 1.07 -18.10 -4.38
C GLU A 57 -0.11 -18.97 -4.85
N LEU A 58 -0.17 -19.29 -6.15
CA LEU A 58 -1.18 -20.12 -6.81
C LEU A 58 -0.67 -21.56 -7.01
#